data_AF-A0A248JPJ7-F1
#
_entry.id   AF-A0A248JPJ7-F1
#
_cell.length_a   1.000
_cell.length_b   1.000
_cell.length_c   1.000
_cell.angle_alpha   90.00
_cell.angle_beta   90.00
_cell.angle_gamma   90.00
#
_symmetry.space_group_name_H-M   'P 1'
#
loop_
_entity.id
_entity.type
_entity.pdbx_description
1 polymer ?
#
loop_
_entity_poly.entity_id
_entity_poly.type
_entity_poly.pdbx_seq_one_letter_code
_entity_poly.pdbx_strand_id
1 'polypeptide(L)' 'MISTMHTRLARLYAQHLPLRVLPAPIEFPVLTEMMQWHYQFDRDPGLIWLRGYLRECAGE' A
#
# COMPACT_ATOMS: atom_id res chain seq x y z
N MET A 1 -19.09 13.69 -9.54
CA MET A 1 -18.90 13.03 -8.23
C MET A 1 -17.41 13.00 -7.93
N ILE A 2 -16.99 13.18 -6.68
CA ILE A 2 -15.58 13.12 -6.26
C ILE A 2 -15.45 12.14 -5.09
N SER A 3 -14.27 11.56 -4.90
CA SER A 3 -13.96 10.63 -3.81
C SER A 3 -12.51 10.80 -3.35
N THR A 4 -12.25 10.51 -2.08
CA THR A 4 -10.92 10.51 -1.46
C THR A 4 -10.42 9.08 -1.35
N MET A 5 -9.18 8.82 -1.76
CA MET A 5 -8.55 7.50 -1.69
C MET A 5 -7.02 7.59 -1.59
N HIS A 6 -6.35 6.48 -1.32
CA HIS A 6 -4.88 6.41 -1.25
C HIS A 6 -4.22 6.69 -2.61
N THR A 7 -3.14 7.46 -2.60
CA THR A 7 -2.46 7.96 -3.82
C THR A 7 -2.05 6.86 -4.79
N ARG A 8 -1.51 5.74 -4.29
CA ARG A 8 -1.09 4.61 -5.16
C ARG A 8 -2.28 3.98 -5.89
N LEU A 9 -3.41 3.85 -5.22
CA LEU A 9 -4.65 3.32 -5.79
C LEU A 9 -5.30 4.30 -6.78
N ALA A 10 -5.34 5.59 -6.43
CA ALA A 10 -5.85 6.64 -7.34
C ALA A 10 -5.08 6.66 -8.67
N ARG A 11 -3.75 6.57 -8.59
CA ARG A 11 -2.88 6.51 -9.77
C ARG A 11 -3.08 5.23 -10.58
N LEU A 12 -3.31 4.09 -9.93
CA LEU A 12 -3.60 2.84 -10.62
C LEU A 12 -4.91 2.94 -11.41
N TYR A 13 -6.00 3.44 -10.81
CA TYR A 13 -7.27 3.57 -11.51
C TYR A 13 -7.24 4.62 -12.61
N ALA A 14 -6.51 5.72 -12.45
CA ALA A 14 -6.36 6.72 -13.49
C ALA A 14 -5.63 6.20 -14.75
N GLN A 15 -4.92 5.07 -14.67
CA GLN A 15 -4.33 4.42 -15.86
C GLN A 15 -5.37 3.70 -16.72
N HIS A 16 -6.52 3.33 -16.16
CA HIS A 16 -7.52 2.48 -16.82
C HIS A 16 -8.89 3.14 -16.97
N LEU A 17 -9.17 4.19 -16.19
CA LEU A 17 -10.44 4.89 -16.16
C LEU A 17 -10.24 6.38 -16.50
N PRO A 18 -11.24 7.07 -17.06
CA PRO A 18 -11.18 8.50 -17.38
C PRO A 18 -11.30 9.38 -16.12
N LEU A 19 -10.38 9.18 -15.16
CA LEU A 19 -10.35 9.86 -13.88
C LEU A 19 -9.21 10.88 -13.84
N ARG A 20 -9.39 11.95 -13.07
CA ARG A 20 -8.33 12.91 -12.73
C ARG A 20 -8.01 12.83 -11.25
N VAL A 21 -6.72 12.74 -10.93
CA VAL A 21 -6.22 12.83 -9.55
C VAL A 21 -5.97 14.30 -9.21
N LEU A 22 -6.56 14.79 -8.14
CA LEU A 22 -6.44 16.17 -7.67
C LEU A 22 -5.67 16.20 -6.34
N PRO A 23 -4.97 17.30 -6.01
CA PRO A 23 -4.38 17.46 -4.68
C PRO A 23 -5.47 17.47 -3.62
N ALA A 24 -5.16 16.90 -2.45
CA ALA A 24 -6.05 16.93 -1.30
C ALA A 24 -6.24 18.38 -0.81
N PRO A 25 -7.48 18.81 -0.46
CA PRO A 25 -7.75 20.17 0.01
C PRO A 25 -7.28 20.42 1.45
N ILE A 26 -6.89 19.36 2.16
CA ILE A 26 -6.36 19.37 3.53
C ILE A 26 -5.18 18.40 3.61
N GLU A 27 -4.33 18.59 4.61
CA GLU A 27 -3.27 17.64 4.91
C GLU A 27 -3.85 16.35 5.51
N PHE A 28 -3.34 15.22 5.04
CA PHE A 28 -3.62 13.91 5.60
C PHE A 28 -2.33 13.35 6.20
N PRO A 29 -2.41 12.55 7.28
CA PRO A 29 -1.26 11.79 7.73
C PRO A 29 -0.79 10.86 6.60
N VAL A 30 0.52 10.62 6.55
CA VAL A 30 1.09 9.65 5.62
C VAL A 30 0.56 8.27 5.97
N LEU A 31 0.02 7.57 4.97
CA LEU A 31 -0.37 6.17 5.13
C LEU A 31 0.88 5.30 5.25
N THR A 32 1.01 4.59 6.37
CA THR A 32 2.03 3.56 6.56
C THR A 32 1.42 2.18 6.37
N GLU A 33 1.86 1.48 5.33
CA GLU A 33 1.48 0.07 5.13
C GLU A 33 2.36 -0.82 5.99
N MET A 34 1.76 -1.79 6.69
CA MET A 34 2.48 -2.70 7.58
C MET A 34 2.11 -4.14 7.32
N MET A 35 3.11 -5.02 7.35
CA MET A 35 2.90 -6.46 7.41
C MET A 35 2.65 -6.88 8.86
N GLN A 36 1.62 -7.68 9.08
CA GLN A 36 1.25 -8.20 10.40
C GLN A 36 1.14 -9.72 10.36
N TRP A 37 1.61 -10.37 11.41
CA TRP A 37 1.53 -11.82 11.58
C TRP A 37 1.41 -12.16 13.06
N HIS A 38 0.95 -13.39 13.34
CA HIS A 38 0.87 -13.89 14.70
C HIS A 38 2.27 -14.31 15.21
N TYR A 39 2.59 -14.01 16.47
CA TYR A 39 3.91 -14.24 17.07
C TYR A 39 4.40 -15.69 16.95
N GLN A 40 3.48 -16.66 16.97
CA GLN A 40 3.79 -18.09 16.85
C GLN A 40 4.48 -18.42 15.51
N PHE A 41 4.25 -17.63 14.46
CA PHE A 41 4.83 -17.84 13.13
C PHE A 41 6.07 -16.98 12.89
N ASP A 42 6.61 -16.31 13.90
CA ASP A 42 7.75 -15.41 13.70
C ASP A 42 8.99 -16.14 13.14
N ARG A 43 9.11 -17.43 13.49
CA ARG A 43 10.17 -18.34 13.01
C ARG A 43 9.71 -19.27 11.88
N ASP A 44 8.52 -19.08 11.33
CA ASP A 44 8.06 -19.87 10.20
C ASP A 44 8.90 -19.53 8.94
N PRO A 45 9.60 -20.51 8.33
CA PRO A 45 10.48 -20.24 7.20
C PRO A 45 9.74 -19.67 5.98
N GLY A 46 8.50 -20.12 5.73
CA GLY A 46 7.68 -19.62 4.63
C GLY A 46 7.29 -18.16 4.81
N LEU A 47 6.89 -17.79 6.04
CA LEU A 47 6.55 -16.43 6.38
C LEU A 47 7.77 -15.51 6.37
N ILE A 48 8.93 -15.98 6.83
CA ILE A 48 10.19 -15.21 6.74
C ILE A 48 10.51 -14.89 5.28
N TRP A 49 10.46 -15.91 4.40
CA TRP A 49 10.69 -15.71 2.98
C TRP A 49 9.70 -14.73 2.36
N LEU A 50 8.40 -14.91 2.61
CA LEU A 50 7.36 -14.05 2.04
C LEU A 50 7.52 -12.60 2.49
N ARG A 51 7.81 -12.36 3.78
CA ARG A 51 8.07 -11.00 4.30
C ARG A 51 9.30 -10.38 3.63
N GLY A 52 10.36 -11.15 3.39
CA GLY A 52 11.54 -10.68 2.66
C GLY A 52 11.20 -10.29 1.22
N TYR A 53 10.49 -11.17 0.52
CA TYR A 53 10.07 -10.94 -0.87
C TYR A 53 9.16 -9.72 -1.02
N LEU A 54 8.22 -9.53 -0.09
CA LEU A 54 7.33 -8.36 -0.11
C LEU A 54 8.06 -7.04 0.09
N ARG A 55 9.12 -7.01 0.93
CA ARG A 55 9.96 -5.81 1.12
C ARG A 55 10.73 -5.47 -0.15
N GLU A 56 11.34 -6.47 -0.78
CA GLU A 56 12.02 -6.30 -2.07
C GLU A 56 11.07 -5.74 -3.14
N CYS A 57 9.86 -6.30 -3.25
CA CYS A 57 8.85 -5.82 -4.19
C CYS A 57 8.35 -4.39 -3.89
N ALA A 58 8.35 -3.99 -2.62
CA ALA A 58 7.97 -2.64 -2.21
C ALA A 58 9.06 -1.59 -2.52
N GLY A 59 10.29 -2.02 -2.83
CA GLY A 59 11.45 -1.16 -2.98
C GLY A 59 12.05 -0.71 -1.64
N GLU A 60 11.82 -1.49 -0.57
CA GLU A 60 12.45 -1.32 0.75
C GLU A 60 13.73 -2.14 0.91
#